data_AF-A0A9X6FI75-F1
#
_entry.id   AF-A0A9X6FI75-F1
#
_cell.length_a   1.000
_cell.length_b   1.000
_cell.length_c   1.000
_cell.angle_alpha   90.00
_cell.angle_beta   90.00
_cell.angle_gamma   90.00
#
_symmetry.space_group_name_H-M   'P 1'
#
loop_
_entity.id
_entity.type
_entity.pdbx_description
1 polymer ?
#
loop_
_entity_poly.entity_id
_entity_poly.type
_entity_poly.pdbx_seq_one_letter_code
_entity_poly.pdbx_strand_id
1 'polypeptide(L)'
;MKQYNIPISKVRTHQSWSGKYCPHRMLDEGRWNSFIERVQNAYNGGGNNMKWTMKSGGLGVNLAQEIMDKLAEFKVKGNLVYEADGIFYLQCEPVDDRNKLGAITWYFKDYKGWYCEVYQVQA
;
A
#
# COMPACT_ATOMS: atom_id res chain seq x y z
N MET A 1 12.48 16.68 -2.71
CA MET A 1 13.51 15.91 -3.45
C MET A 1 12.97 15.29 -4.74
N LYS A 2 11.91 14.45 -4.70
CA LYS A 2 11.33 13.84 -5.92
C LYS A 2 10.84 14.87 -6.96
N GLN A 3 10.16 15.93 -6.51
CA GLN A 3 9.67 17.02 -7.38
C GLN A 3 10.78 17.71 -8.20
N TYR A 4 12.01 17.77 -7.67
CA TYR A 4 13.14 18.45 -8.30
C TYR A 4 14.21 17.45 -8.78
N ASN A 5 13.90 16.15 -8.79
CA ASN A 5 14.83 15.07 -9.14
C ASN A 5 16.20 15.14 -8.40
N ILE A 6 16.19 15.57 -7.14
CA ILE A 6 17.41 15.71 -6.33
C ILE A 6 17.70 14.36 -5.66
N PRO A 7 18.89 13.76 -5.87
CA PRO A 7 19.28 12.52 -5.21
C PRO A 7 19.65 12.75 -3.74
N ILE A 8 19.43 11.74 -2.89
CA ILE A 8 19.72 11.81 -1.45
C ILE A 8 21.19 12.14 -1.13
N SER A 9 22.12 11.74 -2.00
CA SER A 9 23.56 12.02 -1.87
C SER A 9 23.91 13.52 -1.92
N LYS A 10 22.96 14.37 -2.36
CA LYS A 10 23.11 15.83 -2.38
C LYS A 10 22.57 16.51 -1.12
N VAL A 11 21.98 15.76 -0.18
CA VAL A 11 21.58 16.30 1.13
C VAL A 11 22.84 16.50 1.97
N ARG A 12 23.14 17.76 2.31
CA ARG A 12 24.35 18.15 3.04
C ARG A 12 24.03 19.11 4.17
N THR A 13 24.88 19.13 5.20
CA THR A 13 24.79 20.10 6.31
C THR A 13 25.32 21.47 5.87
N HIS A 14 24.85 22.52 6.53
CA HIS A 14 25.35 23.89 6.31
C HIS A 14 26.85 24.01 6.70
N GLN A 15 27.31 23.22 7.67
CA GLN A 15 28.73 23.10 8.00
C GLN A 15 29.60 22.74 6.79
N SER A 16 29.15 21.84 5.91
CA SER A 16 29.92 21.45 4.73
C SER A 16 30.00 22.50 3.61
N TRP A 17 29.16 23.54 3.66
CA TRP A 17 29.12 24.62 2.66
C TRP A 17 29.83 25.89 3.14
N SER A 18 29.58 26.30 4.38
CA SER A 18 30.04 27.59 4.92
C SER A 18 30.98 27.44 6.12
N GLY A 19 31.25 26.22 6.60
CA GLY A 19 32.02 25.99 7.83
C GLY A 19 31.28 26.36 9.12
N LYS A 20 30.09 26.98 9.03
CA LYS A 20 29.27 27.33 10.19
C LYS A 20 28.78 26.07 10.90
N TYR A 21 28.97 26.01 12.22
CA TYR A 21 28.51 24.90 13.05
C TYR A 21 26.97 24.86 13.11
N CYS A 22 26.36 24.31 12.06
CA CYS A 22 24.92 24.23 11.87
C CYS A 22 24.60 23.05 10.94
N PRO A 23 23.66 22.17 11.33
CA PRO A 23 22.83 22.18 12.54
C PRO A 23 23.59 21.71 13.79
N HIS A 24 23.87 22.61 14.76
CA HIS A 24 24.69 22.28 15.93
C HIS A 24 24.06 21.15 16.76
N ARG A 25 22.75 21.23 17.05
CA ARG A 25 22.06 20.27 17.91
C ARG A 25 22.04 18.85 17.33
N MET A 26 21.91 18.73 16.01
CA MET A 26 21.89 17.42 15.35
C MET A 26 23.28 16.79 15.22
N LEU A 27 24.33 17.63 15.17
CA LEU A 27 25.71 17.20 15.17
C LEU A 27 26.17 16.83 16.59
N ASP A 28 25.84 17.65 17.58
CA ASP A 28 26.11 17.42 19.01
C ASP A 28 25.44 16.14 19.51
N GLU A 29 24.18 15.90 19.13
CA GLU A 29 23.43 14.70 19.54
C GLU A 29 23.73 13.47 18.64
N GLY A 30 24.57 13.59 17.60
CA GLY A 30 24.86 12.50 16.65
C GLY A 30 23.67 12.04 15.80
N ARG A 31 22.57 12.80 15.79
CA ARG A 31 21.29 12.44 15.15
C ARG A 31 21.27 12.63 13.64
N TRP A 32 22.34 13.18 13.07
CA TRP A 32 22.44 13.41 11.63
C TRP A 32 22.31 12.11 10.81
N ASN A 33 22.91 11.01 11.25
CA ASN A 33 22.82 9.73 10.55
C ASN A 33 21.39 9.17 10.55
N SER A 34 20.70 9.22 11.70
CA SER A 34 19.30 8.80 11.82
C SER A 34 18.36 9.67 10.97
N PHE A 35 18.68 10.96 10.82
CA PHE A 35 17.94 11.84 9.92
C PHE A 35 18.10 11.43 8.46
N ILE A 36 19.33 11.22 7.99
CA ILE A 36 19.58 10.79 6.60
C ILE A 36 18.91 9.45 6.30
N GLU A 37 18.95 8.49 7.23
CA GLU A 37 18.28 7.20 7.10
C GLU A 37 16.75 7.36 6.94
N ARG A 38 16.11 8.18 7.77
CA ARG A 38 14.66 8.46 7.66
C ARG A 38 14.31 9.13 6.34
N VAL A 39 15.15 10.06 5.88
CA VAL A 39 14.95 10.77 4.62
C VAL A 39 15.18 9.83 3.43
N GLN A 40 16.14 8.92 3.50
CA GLN A 40 16.36 7.85 2.51
C GLN A 40 15.18 6.89 2.47
N ASN A 41 14.64 6.49 3.61
CA ASN A 41 13.42 5.68 3.68
C ASN A 41 12.26 6.41 3.01
N ALA A 42 11.98 7.66 3.35
CA ALA A 42 10.93 8.45 2.70
C ALA A 42 11.19 8.65 1.18
N TYR A 43 12.44 8.83 0.78
CA TYR A 43 12.84 8.99 -0.62
C TYR A 43 12.63 7.71 -1.43
N ASN A 44 13.00 6.55 -0.88
CA ASN A 44 12.83 5.24 -1.51
C ASN A 44 11.38 4.72 -1.47
N GLY A 45 10.44 5.51 -0.93
CA GLY A 45 9.03 5.13 -0.89
C GLY A 45 8.62 4.37 0.37
N GLY A 46 9.38 4.49 1.45
CA GLY A 46 9.01 4.07 2.81
C GLY A 46 7.87 4.89 3.42
N GLY A 47 6.89 5.29 2.61
CA GLY A 47 5.55 5.56 3.09
C GLY A 47 4.86 4.21 3.16
N ASN A 48 4.74 3.65 4.37
CA ASN A 48 3.97 2.44 4.70
C ASN A 48 3.85 1.41 3.57
N ASN A 49 4.63 0.32 3.60
CA ASN A 49 4.39 -0.90 2.80
C ASN A 49 3.02 -1.56 3.10
N MET A 50 2.08 -0.83 3.71
CA MET A 50 0.71 -1.22 3.92
C MET A 50 -0.02 -1.11 2.59
N LYS A 51 -0.11 -2.22 1.88
CA LYS A 51 -0.98 -2.36 0.72
C LYS A 51 -2.39 -2.70 1.19
N TRP A 52 -3.39 -2.23 0.46
CA TRP A 52 -4.78 -2.55 0.70
C TRP A 52 -5.15 -3.85 0.00
N THR A 53 -5.83 -4.74 0.69
CA THR A 53 -6.43 -5.94 0.11
C THR A 53 -7.89 -6.04 0.54
N MET A 54 -8.68 -6.81 -0.19
CA MET A 54 -10.08 -7.09 0.11
C MET A 54 -10.27 -8.60 0.21
N LYS A 55 -11.01 -9.03 1.23
CA LYS A 55 -11.51 -10.39 1.34
C LYS A 55 -13.05 -10.38 1.37
N SER A 56 -13.70 -11.27 0.65
CA SER A 56 -15.14 -11.47 0.77
C SER A 56 -15.48 -12.51 1.84
N GLY A 57 -16.74 -12.53 2.27
CA GLY A 57 -17.30 -13.69 2.96
C GLY A 57 -17.41 -14.91 2.04
N GLY A 58 -17.88 -16.02 2.60
CA GLY A 58 -18.16 -17.25 1.87
C GLY A 58 -19.28 -17.08 0.84
N LEU A 59 -19.01 -17.53 -0.39
CA LEU A 59 -19.86 -17.45 -1.57
C LEU A 59 -19.98 -18.84 -2.19
N GLY A 60 -21.15 -19.17 -2.76
CA GLY A 60 -21.35 -20.47 -3.41
C GLY A 60 -20.61 -20.60 -4.75
N VAL A 61 -20.30 -21.84 -5.15
CA VAL A 61 -19.66 -22.18 -6.45
C VAL A 61 -20.34 -21.49 -7.64
N ASN A 62 -21.66 -21.39 -7.60
CA ASN A 62 -22.49 -20.85 -8.68
C ASN A 62 -22.19 -19.36 -8.99
N LEU A 63 -21.61 -18.63 -8.05
CA LEU A 63 -21.27 -17.22 -8.19
C LEU A 63 -19.82 -17.00 -8.65
N ALA A 64 -19.01 -18.07 -8.72
CA ALA A 64 -17.59 -17.96 -9.08
C ALA A 64 -17.37 -17.31 -10.45
N GLN A 65 -18.15 -17.70 -11.47
CA GLN A 65 -18.05 -17.13 -12.82
C GLN A 65 -18.39 -15.63 -12.82
N GLU A 66 -19.47 -15.23 -12.16
CA GLU A 66 -19.89 -13.83 -12.06
C GLU A 66 -18.80 -12.97 -11.40
N ILE A 67 -18.18 -13.48 -10.34
CA ILE A 67 -17.10 -12.78 -9.63
C ILE A 67 -15.87 -12.62 -10.52
N MET A 68 -15.48 -13.67 -11.24
CA MET A 68 -14.33 -13.63 -12.16
C MET A 68 -14.54 -12.62 -13.29
N ASP A 69 -15.74 -12.58 -13.87
CA ASP A 69 -16.08 -11.62 -14.91
C ASP A 69 -16.02 -10.17 -14.38
N LYS A 70 -16.50 -9.93 -13.16
CA LYS A 70 -16.43 -8.61 -12.52
C LYS A 70 -15.02 -8.20 -12.12
N LEU A 71 -14.17 -9.14 -11.69
CA LEU A 71 -12.75 -8.86 -11.46
C LEU A 71 -12.05 -8.42 -12.75
N ALA A 72 -12.33 -9.11 -13.85
CA ALA A 72 -11.81 -8.75 -15.16
C ALA A 72 -12.33 -7.37 -15.63
N GLU A 73 -13.62 -7.09 -15.46
CA GLU A 73 -14.26 -5.81 -15.79
C GLU A 73 -13.63 -4.64 -15.01
N PHE A 74 -13.45 -4.80 -13.70
CA PHE A 74 -12.86 -3.77 -12.84
C PHE A 74 -11.33 -3.74 -12.89
N LYS A 75 -10.70 -4.63 -13.67
CA LYS A 75 -9.24 -4.80 -13.76
C LYS A 75 -8.59 -5.03 -12.40
N VAL A 76 -9.30 -5.72 -11.50
CA VAL A 76 -8.82 -6.08 -10.16
C VAL A 76 -8.28 -7.51 -10.23
N LYS A 77 -7.06 -7.70 -9.74
CA LYS A 77 -6.48 -9.04 -9.60
C LYS A 77 -6.90 -9.64 -8.27
N GLY A 78 -7.32 -10.89 -8.28
CA GLY A 78 -7.70 -11.62 -7.09
C GLY A 78 -7.80 -13.11 -7.35
N ASN A 79 -7.78 -13.89 -6.27
CA ASN A 79 -7.91 -15.33 -6.29
C ASN A 79 -9.22 -15.73 -5.62
N LEU A 80 -9.92 -16.70 -6.18
CA LEU A 80 -11.00 -17.39 -5.50
C LEU A 80 -10.39 -18.54 -4.69
N VAL A 81 -10.47 -18.45 -3.38
CA VAL A 81 -9.97 -19.48 -2.47
C VAL A 81 -11.14 -20.37 -2.07
N TYR A 82 -11.00 -21.68 -2.35
CA TYR A 82 -11.99 -22.67 -1.93
C TYR A 82 -11.88 -22.94 -0.44
N GLU A 83 -13.02 -22.86 0.23
CA GLU A 83 -13.25 -23.32 1.60
C GLU A 83 -14.09 -24.60 1.53
N ALA A 84 -14.09 -25.41 2.57
CA ALA A 84 -14.84 -26.68 2.56
C ALA A 84 -16.35 -26.46 2.26
N ASP A 85 -17.05 -27.52 1.90
CA ASP A 85 -18.51 -27.52 1.70
C ASP A 85 -19.03 -26.67 0.52
N GLY A 86 -18.24 -26.51 -0.55
CA GLY A 86 -18.71 -25.81 -1.76
C GLY A 86 -18.67 -24.29 -1.65
N ILE A 87 -18.01 -23.76 -0.62
CA ILE A 87 -17.93 -22.33 -0.32
C ILE A 87 -16.58 -21.78 -0.81
N PHE A 88 -16.55 -20.56 -1.33
CA PHE A 88 -15.34 -19.89 -1.77
C PHE A 88 -15.34 -18.47 -1.23
N TYR A 89 -14.17 -17.88 -1.07
CA TYR A 89 -14.07 -16.45 -0.85
C TYR A 89 -13.12 -15.82 -1.86
N LEU A 90 -13.41 -14.58 -2.24
CA LEU A 90 -12.53 -13.76 -3.04
C LEU A 90 -11.46 -13.15 -2.14
N GLN A 91 -10.20 -13.30 -2.53
CA GLN A 91 -9.06 -12.59 -1.96
C GLN A 91 -8.38 -11.75 -3.06
N CYS A 92 -8.47 -10.43 -2.96
CA CYS A 92 -7.83 -9.53 -3.92
C CYS A 92 -6.32 -9.38 -3.66
N GLU A 93 -5.54 -9.20 -4.71
CA GLU A 93 -4.12 -8.90 -4.58
C GLU A 93 -3.91 -7.56 -3.86
N PRO A 94 -2.84 -7.41 -3.07
CA PRO A 94 -2.57 -6.17 -2.35
C PRO A 94 -2.23 -5.02 -3.32
N VAL A 95 -2.94 -3.90 -3.21
CA VAL A 95 -2.76 -2.70 -4.05
C VAL A 95 -2.30 -1.50 -3.23
N ASP A 96 -1.54 -0.60 -3.87
CA ASP A 96 -1.03 0.61 -3.19
C ASP A 96 -2.13 1.66 -2.94
N ASP A 97 -3.17 1.70 -3.78
CA ASP A 97 -4.27 2.65 -3.69
C ASP A 97 -5.60 1.92 -3.43
N ARG A 98 -6.26 2.28 -2.32
CA ARG A 98 -7.56 1.75 -1.92
C ARG A 98 -8.65 1.98 -2.98
N ASN A 99 -8.55 3.05 -3.76
CA ASN A 99 -9.53 3.36 -4.80
C ASN A 99 -9.59 2.28 -5.89
N LYS A 100 -8.50 1.55 -6.13
CA LYS A 100 -8.47 0.42 -7.07
C LYS A 100 -9.37 -0.74 -6.61
N LEU A 101 -9.62 -0.86 -5.31
CA LEU A 101 -10.57 -1.83 -4.74
C LEU A 101 -11.99 -1.26 -4.61
N GLY A 102 -12.18 0.05 -4.80
CA GLY A 102 -13.47 0.70 -4.55
C GLY A 102 -14.62 0.12 -5.38
N ALA A 103 -14.39 -0.16 -6.66
CA ALA A 103 -15.42 -0.71 -7.55
C ALA A 103 -15.87 -2.13 -7.13
N ILE A 104 -14.90 -3.00 -6.81
CA ILE A 104 -15.20 -4.37 -6.37
C ILE A 104 -15.83 -4.36 -4.97
N THR A 105 -15.36 -3.51 -4.05
CA THR A 105 -15.94 -3.37 -2.71
C THR A 105 -17.39 -2.87 -2.77
N TRP A 106 -17.68 -1.87 -3.61
CA TRP A 106 -19.05 -1.37 -3.81
C TRP A 106 -19.96 -2.45 -4.39
N TYR A 107 -19.49 -3.19 -5.40
CA TYR A 107 -20.27 -4.26 -6.02
C TYR A 107 -20.62 -5.37 -5.01
N PHE A 108 -19.66 -5.77 -4.17
CA PHE A 108 -19.90 -6.78 -3.13
C PHE A 108 -20.83 -6.23 -2.04
N LYS A 109 -20.53 -5.08 -1.45
CA LYS A 109 -21.22 -4.57 -0.26
C LYS A 109 -22.57 -3.92 -0.57
N ASP A 110 -22.59 -3.00 -1.52
CA ASP A 110 -23.74 -2.12 -1.76
C ASP A 110 -24.68 -2.68 -2.83
N TYR A 111 -24.14 -3.29 -3.89
CA TYR A 111 -24.96 -3.83 -4.98
C TYR A 111 -25.51 -5.23 -4.67
N LYS A 112 -24.65 -6.16 -4.20
CA LYS A 112 -25.05 -7.53 -3.86
C LYS A 112 -25.45 -7.74 -2.40
N GLY A 113 -25.08 -6.83 -1.50
CA GLY A 113 -25.31 -6.99 -0.06
C GLY A 113 -24.44 -8.09 0.57
N TRP A 114 -23.34 -8.47 -0.08
CA TRP A 114 -22.41 -9.48 0.42
C TRP A 114 -21.41 -8.89 1.40
N TYR A 115 -20.97 -9.72 2.34
CA TYR A 115 -19.92 -9.33 3.26
C TYR A 115 -18.58 -9.21 2.53
N CYS A 116 -17.90 -8.08 2.72
CA CYS A 116 -16.50 -7.92 2.34
C CYS A 116 -15.77 -7.03 3.35
N GLU A 117 -14.53 -7.38 3.63
CA GLU A 117 -13.61 -6.63 4.47
C GLU A 117 -12.47 -6.07 3.63
N VAL A 118 -12.11 -4.81 3.86
CA VAL A 118 -10.95 -4.15 3.25
C VAL A 118 -9.97 -3.84 4.36
N TYR A 119 -8.76 -4.39 4.27
CA TYR A 119 -7.75 -4.29 5.31
C TYR A 119 -6.37 -4.01 4.71
N GLN A 120 -5.45 -3.56 5.56
CA GLN A 120 -4.06 -3.30 5.18
C GLN A 120 -3.20 -4.51 5.48
N VAL A 121 -2.32 -4.86 4.54
CA VAL A 121 -1.30 -5.90 4.69
C VAL A 121 0.06 -5.31 4.39
N GLN A 122 1.05 -5.70 5.18
CA GLN A 122 2.44 -5.35 4.88
C GLN A 122 2.90 -6.19 3.69
N ALA A 123 3.22 -5.54 2.58
CA ALA A 123 3.79 -6.16 1.39
C ALA A 123 5.28 -6.47 1.54
#